data_AF-A0A9Q0R166-F1
#
_entry.id   AF-A0A9Q0R166-F1
#
_cell.length_a   1.000
_cell.length_b   1.000
_cell.length_c   1.000
_cell.angle_alpha   90.00
_cell.angle_beta   90.00
_cell.angle_gamma   90.00
#
_symmetry.space_group_name_H-M   'P 1'
#
loop_
_entity.id
_entity.type
_entity.pdbx_description
1 polymer ?
#
loop_
_entity_poly.entity_id
_entity_poly.type
_entity_poly.pdbx_seq_one_letter_code
_entity_poly.pdbx_strand_id
1 'polypeptide(L)'
;MPSYTLYNNTFSISNTENKFTALGCDTKAYLYGFGSDEAKNFTTGCIMYSANEKELINGSCIGIGCCQTSIPKGFRYFEIDIDSYDSHTYVYKYNPCSYAFVVDYQWYNFSTSDLLNFNYNVDEYEFNQYNESYPRVPLVLDWAIDWPSENNSSCEEARKNQTSYACGINSVCNVSKNGLGYSCNCSQGYHGNPYLQNGCQEKRVSSETEANERQRAQRNKRGVAYRLTRKGNMTTIVINAKDFP
;
A
#
# COMPACT_ATOMS: atom_id res chain seq x y z
N MET A 1 -10.26 11.66 -32.13
CA MET A 1 -9.98 11.69 -30.68
C MET A 1 -8.88 10.68 -30.42
N PRO A 2 -7.70 11.06 -29.92
CA PRO A 2 -6.70 10.05 -29.58
C PRO A 2 -7.19 9.31 -28.32
N SER A 3 -7.47 8.02 -28.50
CA SER A 3 -7.78 7.09 -27.41
C SER A 3 -6.53 6.91 -26.56
N TYR A 4 -6.54 7.46 -25.34
CA TYR A 4 -5.56 7.10 -24.33
C TYR A 4 -5.84 5.66 -23.90
N THR A 5 -5.08 4.72 -24.43
CA THR A 5 -5.02 3.38 -23.86
C THR A 5 -4.24 3.52 -22.55
N LEU A 6 -4.97 3.72 -21.44
CA LEU A 6 -4.39 3.64 -20.10
C LEU A 6 -3.81 2.24 -19.97
N TYR A 7 -2.50 2.11 -20.13
CA TYR A 7 -1.81 0.87 -19.79
C TYR A 7 -2.13 0.58 -18.32
N ASN A 8 -2.58 -0.65 -18.12
CA ASN A 8 -3.15 -1.25 -16.91
C ASN A 8 -2.12 -1.30 -15.76
N ASN A 9 -1.57 -0.15 -15.34
CA ASN A 9 -0.32 -0.05 -14.58
C ASN A 9 -0.13 1.31 -13.86
N THR A 10 -1.20 2.09 -13.73
CA THR A 10 -1.20 3.49 -13.27
C THR A 10 -1.19 3.64 -11.75
N PHE A 11 -1.30 2.54 -11.00
CA PHE A 11 -1.30 2.52 -9.54
C PHE A 11 -0.05 1.84 -8.99
N SER A 12 0.44 2.37 -7.87
CA SER A 12 1.52 1.83 -7.06
C SER A 12 1.16 1.96 -5.59
N ILE A 13 1.81 1.20 -4.71
CA ILE A 13 1.49 1.25 -3.28
C ILE A 13 2.14 2.48 -2.66
N SER A 14 1.37 3.27 -1.92
CA SER A 14 1.95 4.43 -1.26
C SER A 14 2.89 3.99 -0.14
N ASN A 15 4.17 4.32 -0.29
CA ASN A 15 5.19 3.96 0.68
C ASN A 15 5.16 4.87 1.93
N THR A 16 4.48 6.01 1.84
CA THR A 16 4.37 7.01 2.93
C THR A 16 3.06 6.94 3.67
N GLU A 17 1.99 6.47 3.02
CA GLU A 17 0.67 6.38 3.62
C GLU A 17 0.34 4.96 4.12
N ASN A 18 1.15 3.96 3.75
CA ASN A 18 1.00 2.61 4.29
C ASN A 18 2.20 2.18 5.15
N LYS A 19 1.94 1.24 6.06
CA LYS A 19 2.96 0.48 6.79
C LYS A 19 2.72 -1.01 6.64
N PHE A 20 3.80 -1.78 6.65
CA PHE A 20 3.71 -3.21 6.89
C PHE A 20 3.52 -3.44 8.38
N THR A 21 2.46 -4.13 8.74
CA THR A 21 2.06 -4.44 10.11
C THR A 21 1.97 -5.94 10.27
N ALA A 22 2.56 -6.45 11.35
CA ALA A 22 2.42 -7.84 11.77
C ALA A 22 1.94 -7.90 13.22
N LEU A 23 1.05 -8.84 13.49
CA LEU A 23 0.47 -9.11 14.81
C LEU A 23 0.80 -10.54 15.22
N GLY A 24 1.27 -10.71 16.45
CA GLY A 24 1.57 -12.04 16.98
C GLY A 24 2.63 -12.03 18.08
N CYS A 25 2.69 -13.15 18.77
CA CYS A 25 3.85 -13.61 19.52
C CYS A 25 4.33 -14.89 18.85
N ASP A 26 5.59 -15.29 19.05
CA ASP A 26 6.12 -16.48 18.35
C ASP A 26 5.91 -16.38 16.82
N THR A 27 6.24 -15.22 16.26
CA THR A 27 5.87 -14.82 14.89
C THR A 27 7.04 -14.16 14.17
N LYS A 28 7.27 -14.57 12.93
CA LYS A 28 8.10 -13.85 11.95
C LYS A 28 7.25 -13.56 10.73
N ALA A 29 7.31 -12.32 10.23
CA ALA A 29 6.57 -11.89 9.07
C ALA A 29 7.50 -11.09 8.15
N TYR A 30 7.52 -11.44 6.87
CA TYR A 30 8.34 -10.79 5.85
C TYR A 30 7.45 -10.14 4.80
N LEU A 31 7.89 -8.99 4.33
CA LEU A 31 7.36 -8.31 3.16
C LEU A 31 8.47 -8.29 2.11
N TYR A 32 8.22 -8.97 1.00
CA TYR A 32 9.05 -8.92 -0.20
C TYR A 32 8.41 -7.94 -1.17
N GLY A 33 9.09 -6.86 -1.49
CA GLY A 33 8.67 -5.97 -2.57
C GLY A 33 9.52 -6.24 -3.79
N PHE A 34 8.90 -6.31 -4.97
CA PHE A 34 9.65 -6.45 -6.20
C PHE A 34 9.46 -5.21 -7.07
N GLY A 35 10.57 -4.74 -7.63
CA GLY A 35 10.65 -3.57 -8.51
C GLY A 35 10.74 -3.99 -9.97
N SER A 36 10.79 -3.00 -10.87
CA SER A 36 10.92 -3.23 -12.32
C SER A 36 12.25 -3.91 -12.73
N ASP A 37 13.21 -3.94 -11.81
CA ASP A 37 14.52 -4.57 -11.91
C ASP A 37 14.83 -5.26 -10.57
N GLU A 38 15.54 -6.39 -10.59
CA GLU A 38 15.91 -7.16 -9.40
C GLU A 38 16.71 -6.31 -8.38
N ALA A 39 17.49 -5.35 -8.86
CA ALA A 39 18.23 -4.41 -8.01
C ALA A 39 17.31 -3.51 -7.14
N LYS A 40 16.01 -3.43 -7.46
CA LYS A 40 14.99 -2.69 -6.71
C LYS A 40 14.15 -3.59 -5.81
N ASN A 41 14.42 -4.89 -5.77
CA ASN A 41 13.76 -5.81 -4.85
C ASN A 41 14.22 -5.51 -3.42
N PHE A 42 13.31 -5.64 -2.46
CA PHE A 42 13.63 -5.49 -1.06
C PHE A 42 12.93 -6.55 -0.23
N THR A 43 13.52 -6.82 0.94
CA THR A 43 12.88 -7.55 2.01
C THR A 43 12.88 -6.67 3.25
N THR A 44 11.72 -6.52 3.88
CA THR A 44 11.59 -5.99 5.24
C THR A 44 10.74 -6.96 6.05
N GLY A 45 10.69 -6.79 7.37
CA GLY A 45 9.96 -7.73 8.19
C GLY A 45 9.84 -7.35 9.64
N CYS A 46 9.08 -8.18 10.34
CA CYS A 46 8.80 -8.11 11.76
C CYS A 46 9.14 -9.44 12.41
N ILE A 47 9.89 -9.39 13.50
CA ILE A 47 10.18 -10.54 14.36
C ILE A 47 9.63 -10.20 15.74
N MET A 48 8.73 -11.04 16.23
CA MET A 48 8.04 -10.83 17.50
C MET A 48 8.06 -12.12 18.28
N TYR A 49 8.72 -12.09 19.45
CA TYR A 49 8.74 -13.21 20.37
C TYR A 49 8.41 -12.68 21.76
N SER A 50 7.41 -13.26 22.41
CA SER A 50 7.12 -13.01 23.82
C SER A 50 6.64 -14.31 24.46
N ALA A 51 7.17 -14.59 25.64
CA ALA A 51 6.81 -15.75 26.43
C ALA A 51 5.66 -15.47 27.42
N ASN A 52 5.19 -14.21 27.52
CA ASN A 52 4.24 -13.80 28.53
C ASN A 52 3.29 -12.69 28.06
N GLU A 53 1.98 -12.98 28.11
CA GLU A 53 0.89 -12.04 27.80
C GLU A 53 0.99 -10.71 28.56
N LYS A 54 1.59 -10.70 29.77
CA LYS A 54 1.75 -9.48 30.57
C LYS A 54 2.67 -8.43 29.96
N GLU A 55 3.47 -8.79 28.96
CA GLU A 55 4.36 -7.86 28.24
C GLU A 55 3.62 -7.11 27.12
N LEU A 56 2.39 -7.51 26.80
CA LEU A 56 1.57 -6.89 25.77
C LEU A 56 1.01 -5.54 26.26
N ILE A 57 1.15 -4.51 25.43
CA ILE A 57 0.72 -3.15 25.75
C ILE A 57 -0.19 -2.66 24.62
N ASN A 58 -1.44 -2.33 24.95
CA ASN A 58 -2.38 -1.72 24.00
C ASN A 58 -1.79 -0.43 23.40
N GLY A 59 -1.99 -0.25 22.10
CA GLY A 59 -1.47 0.89 21.33
C GLY A 59 0.03 0.86 21.03
N SER A 60 0.78 -0.12 21.56
CA SER A 60 2.20 -0.29 21.25
C SER A 60 2.38 -1.19 20.02
N CYS A 61 3.18 -0.75 19.05
CA CYS A 61 3.48 -1.53 17.84
C CYS A 61 4.97 -1.47 17.45
N ILE A 62 5.83 -1.78 18.43
CA ILE A 62 7.29 -1.64 18.31
C ILE A 62 8.06 -2.94 18.54
N GLY A 63 7.41 -4.11 18.58
CA GLY A 63 8.10 -5.42 18.59
C GLY A 63 7.53 -6.52 19.49
N ILE A 64 6.56 -6.23 20.36
CA ILE A 64 5.88 -7.22 21.20
C ILE A 64 4.38 -7.19 20.90
N GLY A 65 3.82 -8.31 20.44
CA GLY A 65 2.41 -8.40 20.01
C GLY A 65 2.10 -7.70 18.69
N CYS A 66 2.73 -6.55 18.43
CA CYS A 66 2.60 -5.80 17.18
C CYS A 66 3.96 -5.23 16.76
N CYS A 67 4.21 -5.27 15.46
CA CYS A 67 5.34 -4.63 14.83
C CYS A 67 4.91 -3.93 13.55
N GLN A 68 5.40 -2.71 13.36
CA GLN A 68 5.20 -1.91 12.17
C GLN A 68 6.53 -1.47 11.58
N THR A 69 6.69 -1.66 10.26
CA THR A 69 7.86 -1.18 9.52
C THR A 69 7.45 -0.33 8.33
N SER A 70 8.30 0.64 8.00
CA SER A 70 8.18 1.46 6.80
C SER A 70 8.38 0.61 5.55
N ILE A 71 7.70 0.97 4.46
CA ILE A 71 7.83 0.28 3.19
C ILE A 71 8.77 1.09 2.27
N PRO A 72 9.81 0.48 1.68
CA PRO A 72 10.66 1.12 0.67
C PRO A 72 9.89 1.62 -0.55
N LYS A 73 10.49 2.51 -1.35
CA LYS A 73 9.89 3.03 -2.60
C LYS A 73 10.16 2.11 -3.79
N GLY A 74 9.41 2.31 -4.87
CA GLY A 74 9.81 1.82 -6.20
C GLY A 74 9.36 0.39 -6.53
N PHE A 75 8.36 -0.12 -5.83
CA PHE A 75 7.77 -1.44 -6.05
C PHE A 75 6.29 -1.30 -6.42
N ARG A 76 5.78 -2.24 -7.24
CA ARG A 76 4.35 -2.30 -7.63
C ARG A 76 3.66 -3.56 -7.15
N TYR A 77 4.46 -4.55 -6.78
CA TYR A 77 4.07 -5.89 -6.44
C TYR A 77 4.81 -6.28 -5.17
N PHE A 78 4.09 -6.93 -4.27
CA PHE A 78 4.66 -7.45 -3.04
C PHE A 78 4.07 -8.79 -2.66
N GLU A 79 4.83 -9.53 -1.89
CA GLU A 79 4.45 -10.78 -1.25
C GLU A 79 4.63 -10.62 0.25
N ILE A 80 3.65 -11.12 1.00
CA ILE A 80 3.76 -11.28 2.45
C ILE A 80 3.99 -12.75 2.73
N ASP A 81 4.93 -13.00 3.64
CA ASP A 81 5.19 -14.29 4.23
C ASP A 81 5.03 -14.18 5.74
N ILE A 82 4.44 -15.19 6.37
CA ILE A 82 4.21 -15.24 7.80
C ILE A 82 4.40 -16.66 8.30
N ASP A 83 5.17 -16.79 9.37
CA ASP A 83 5.55 -18.07 9.96
C ASP A 83 5.75 -17.93 11.48
N SER A 84 5.88 -19.05 12.18
CA SER A 84 6.00 -19.15 13.64
C SER A 84 7.25 -19.94 14.02
N TYR A 85 7.87 -19.63 15.17
CA TYR A 85 9.05 -20.38 15.64
C TYR A 85 8.64 -21.71 16.27
N ASP A 86 7.62 -21.70 17.12
CA ASP A 86 7.17 -22.86 17.92
C ASP A 86 5.75 -23.31 17.56
N SER A 87 5.25 -22.93 16.37
CA SER A 87 3.87 -23.20 15.92
C SER A 87 2.83 -22.74 16.95
N HIS A 88 3.06 -21.57 17.55
CA HIS A 88 2.29 -20.97 18.63
C HIS A 88 2.17 -21.83 19.89
N THR A 89 2.96 -22.89 20.05
CA THR A 89 2.74 -23.91 21.09
C THR A 89 2.75 -23.33 22.50
N TYR A 90 3.64 -22.38 22.79
CA TYR A 90 3.79 -21.77 24.11
C TYR A 90 2.89 -20.55 24.33
N VAL A 91 2.36 -19.96 23.26
CA VAL A 91 1.57 -18.72 23.30
C VAL A 91 0.09 -18.92 22.96
N TYR A 92 -0.30 -20.14 22.58
CA TYR A 92 -1.61 -20.49 22.01
C TYR A 92 -2.81 -19.96 22.80
N LYS A 93 -2.70 -19.87 24.13
CA LYS A 93 -3.79 -19.39 25.01
C LYS A 93 -4.21 -17.95 24.71
N TYR A 94 -3.26 -17.08 24.34
CA TYR A 94 -3.49 -15.65 24.09
C TYR A 94 -3.11 -15.23 22.66
N ASN A 95 -2.41 -16.09 21.92
CA ASN A 95 -2.06 -15.87 20.52
C ASN A 95 -2.14 -17.19 19.71
N PRO A 96 -3.35 -17.63 19.33
CA PRO A 96 -3.55 -18.84 18.51
C PRO A 96 -3.22 -18.64 17.02
N CYS A 97 -3.16 -17.39 16.55
CA CYS A 97 -2.93 -17.03 15.15
C CYS A 97 -2.04 -15.80 15.05
N SER A 98 -1.29 -15.69 13.96
CA SER A 98 -0.57 -14.47 13.59
C SER A 98 -1.21 -13.81 12.39
N TYR A 99 -1.01 -12.50 12.27
CA TYR A 99 -1.53 -11.72 11.15
C TYR A 99 -0.45 -10.85 10.54
N ALA A 100 -0.53 -10.62 9.23
CA ALA A 100 0.35 -9.68 8.54
C ALA A 100 -0.39 -8.98 7.39
N PHE A 101 -0.16 -7.68 7.24
CA PHE A 101 -0.83 -6.84 6.26
C PHE A 101 -0.07 -5.55 5.94
N VAL A 102 -0.34 -5.01 4.76
CA VAL A 102 0.00 -3.63 4.42
C VAL A 102 -1.28 -2.78 4.55
N VAL A 103 -1.22 -1.72 5.35
CA VAL A 103 -2.40 -0.93 5.72
C VAL A 103 -2.10 0.56 5.83
N ASP A 104 -3.11 1.40 5.63
CA ASP A 104 -3.08 2.82 6.01
C ASP A 104 -2.61 2.97 7.46
N TYR A 105 -1.50 3.67 7.66
CA TYR A 105 -0.89 3.79 8.99
C TYR A 105 -1.77 4.53 10.01
N GLN A 106 -2.76 5.31 9.55
CA GLN A 106 -3.71 6.03 10.42
C GLN A 106 -4.90 5.17 10.84
N TRP A 107 -5.13 4.04 10.17
CA TRP A 107 -6.32 3.22 10.41
C TRP A 107 -6.12 2.26 11.58
N TYR A 108 -4.96 1.61 11.67
CA TYR A 108 -4.75 0.54 12.64
C TYR A 108 -4.12 1.04 13.94
N ASN A 109 -4.75 0.67 15.06
CA ASN A 109 -4.20 0.85 16.40
C ASN A 109 -4.27 -0.48 17.16
N PHE A 110 -3.14 -0.93 17.70
CA PHE A 110 -3.02 -2.27 18.27
C PHE A 110 -3.85 -2.46 19.55
N SER A 111 -4.57 -3.57 19.64
CA SER A 111 -5.16 -4.08 20.87
C SER A 111 -4.65 -5.49 21.17
N THR A 112 -4.41 -5.83 22.44
CA THR A 112 -3.99 -7.18 22.83
C THR A 112 -5.03 -8.24 22.45
N SER A 113 -6.31 -7.87 22.38
CA SER A 113 -7.39 -8.74 21.91
C SER A 113 -7.23 -9.18 20.45
N ASP A 114 -6.52 -8.40 19.63
CA ASP A 114 -6.29 -8.70 18.22
C ASP A 114 -5.47 -9.99 18.04
N LEU A 115 -4.67 -10.36 19.05
CA LEU A 115 -3.90 -11.59 19.06
C LEU A 115 -4.76 -12.85 19.18
N LEU A 116 -5.93 -12.73 19.82
CA LEU A 116 -6.91 -13.81 19.94
C LEU A 116 -7.80 -13.90 18.70
N ASN A 117 -8.27 -12.75 18.23
CA ASN A 117 -9.13 -12.66 17.06
C ASN A 117 -9.05 -11.25 16.46
N PHE A 118 -8.31 -11.10 15.37
CA PHE A 118 -8.24 -9.84 14.65
C PHE A 118 -9.54 -9.58 13.88
N ASN A 119 -10.31 -8.59 14.32
CA ASN A 119 -11.54 -8.11 13.66
C ASN A 119 -11.67 -6.57 13.65
N TYR A 120 -10.55 -5.86 13.84
CA TYR A 120 -10.52 -4.42 14.04
C TYR A 120 -11.18 -3.65 12.89
N ASN A 121 -12.36 -3.05 13.14
CA ASN A 121 -13.12 -2.26 12.15
C ASN A 121 -13.23 -2.94 10.76
N VAL A 122 -13.29 -4.27 10.74
CA VAL A 122 -13.38 -5.04 9.50
C VAL A 122 -14.85 -5.17 9.11
N ASP A 123 -15.24 -4.45 8.07
CA ASP A 123 -16.61 -4.49 7.53
C ASP A 123 -16.75 -5.47 6.36
N GLU A 124 -15.65 -6.01 5.83
CA GLU A 124 -15.64 -6.88 4.66
C GLU A 124 -14.56 -7.98 4.79
N TYR A 125 -14.89 -9.16 4.28
CA TYR A 125 -14.02 -10.31 4.26
C TYR A 125 -13.81 -10.80 2.84
N GLU A 126 -12.60 -11.25 2.55
CA GLU A 126 -12.25 -11.98 1.35
C GLU A 126 -12.21 -13.47 1.64
N PHE A 127 -12.65 -14.30 0.70
CA PHE A 127 -12.66 -15.75 0.85
C PHE A 127 -11.69 -16.39 -0.15
N ASN A 128 -10.82 -17.27 0.34
CA ASN A 128 -9.97 -18.06 -0.55
C ASN A 128 -10.73 -19.27 -1.14
N GLN A 129 -10.07 -20.02 -2.03
CA GLN A 129 -10.61 -21.23 -2.65
C GLN A 129 -11.01 -22.35 -1.66
N TYR A 130 -10.59 -22.24 -0.39
CA TYR A 130 -10.90 -23.18 0.69
C TYR A 130 -11.99 -22.65 1.66
N ASN A 131 -12.69 -21.57 1.30
CA ASN A 131 -13.70 -20.88 2.13
C ASN A 131 -13.15 -20.31 3.45
N GLU A 132 -11.85 -20.05 3.54
CA GLU A 132 -11.28 -19.33 4.67
C GLU A 132 -11.48 -17.83 4.46
N SER A 133 -11.98 -17.15 5.49
CA SER A 133 -12.20 -15.71 5.49
C SER A 133 -10.97 -14.94 5.97
N TYR A 134 -10.66 -13.87 5.26
CA TYR A 134 -9.57 -12.94 5.54
C TYR A 134 -10.13 -11.52 5.67
N PRO A 135 -9.83 -10.80 6.76
CA PRO A 135 -10.30 -9.45 6.94
C PRO A 135 -9.71 -8.51 5.87
N ARG A 136 -10.54 -7.70 5.21
CA ARG A 136 -10.05 -6.64 4.33
C ARG A 136 -9.62 -5.42 5.15
N VAL A 137 -8.47 -4.84 4.80
CA VAL A 137 -7.87 -3.69 5.47
C VAL A 137 -7.66 -2.54 4.48
N PRO A 138 -7.77 -1.27 4.88
CA PRO A 138 -7.60 -0.16 3.96
C PRO A 138 -6.15 -0.04 3.51
N LEU A 139 -5.96 0.13 2.21
CA LEU A 139 -4.66 0.29 1.55
C LEU A 139 -4.71 1.57 0.70
N VAL A 140 -3.67 2.40 0.82
CA VAL A 140 -3.58 3.65 0.05
C VAL A 140 -2.70 3.47 -1.19
N LEU A 141 -3.23 3.76 -2.36
CA LEU A 141 -2.46 3.70 -3.61
C LEU A 141 -2.04 5.10 -4.06
N ASP A 142 -0.80 5.20 -4.52
CA ASP A 142 -0.34 6.31 -5.33
C ASP A 142 -0.66 6.03 -6.80
N TRP A 143 -1.12 7.06 -7.50
CA TRP A 143 -1.37 6.99 -8.93
C TRP A 143 -0.35 7.85 -9.67
N ALA A 144 0.14 7.34 -10.79
CA ALA A 144 1.07 8.04 -11.65
C ALA A 144 0.93 7.52 -13.08
N ILE A 145 1.12 8.40 -14.04
CA ILE A 145 1.24 8.02 -15.44
C ILE A 145 2.51 7.21 -15.58
N ASP A 146 2.30 5.95 -15.95
CA ASP A 146 3.39 5.04 -16.25
C ASP A 146 4.12 5.52 -17.51
N TRP A 147 5.43 5.58 -17.43
CA TRP A 147 6.26 5.90 -18.57
C TRP A 147 7.28 4.79 -18.76
N PRO A 148 7.32 4.14 -19.93
CA PRO A 148 8.26 3.07 -20.19
C PRO A 148 9.65 3.70 -20.40
N SER A 149 10.34 3.98 -19.31
CA SER A 149 11.79 4.14 -19.38
C SER A 149 12.47 3.44 -18.22
N GLU A 150 13.44 2.60 -18.59
CA GLU A 150 14.29 1.81 -17.71
C GLU A 150 15.20 2.71 -16.84
N ASN A 151 15.29 4.01 -17.15
CA ASN A 151 16.15 4.98 -16.51
C ASN A 151 15.37 6.17 -15.89
N ASN A 152 14.54 5.89 -14.89
CA ASN A 152 14.23 6.81 -13.77
C ASN A 152 14.01 8.31 -14.11
N SER A 153 13.39 8.68 -15.23
CA SER A 153 13.25 10.10 -15.63
C SER A 153 11.89 10.42 -16.23
N SER A 154 10.87 10.35 -15.38
CA SER A 154 9.47 10.36 -15.80
C SER A 154 8.97 11.68 -16.39
N CYS A 155 9.52 12.85 -16.03
CA CYS A 155 9.07 14.14 -16.58
C CYS A 155 9.90 14.62 -17.77
N GLU A 156 11.22 14.55 -17.68
CA GLU A 156 12.11 15.06 -18.72
C GLU A 156 12.02 14.21 -19.99
N GLU A 157 11.96 12.88 -19.88
CA GLU A 157 11.79 12.01 -21.03
C GLU A 157 10.37 12.06 -21.59
N ALA A 158 9.35 12.12 -20.74
CA ALA A 158 7.97 12.24 -21.22
C ALA A 158 7.77 13.51 -22.06
N ARG A 159 8.44 14.62 -21.71
CA ARG A 159 8.40 15.87 -22.49
C ARG A 159 9.07 15.76 -23.86
N LYS A 160 10.00 14.83 -24.07
CA LYS A 160 10.66 14.62 -25.38
C LYS A 160 9.67 14.11 -26.43
N ASN A 161 8.64 13.38 -26.01
CA ASN A 161 7.60 12.88 -26.91
C ASN A 161 6.29 13.65 -26.69
N GLN A 162 6.16 14.77 -27.40
CA GLN A 162 4.97 15.65 -27.37
C GLN A 162 3.67 14.91 -27.72
N THR A 163 3.73 13.84 -28.52
CA THR A 163 2.53 13.08 -28.92
C THR A 163 1.99 12.16 -27.84
N SER A 164 2.82 11.70 -26.89
CA SER A 164 2.38 10.85 -25.77
C SER A 164 2.54 11.53 -24.40
N TYR A 165 3.03 12.76 -24.36
CA TYR A 165 3.06 13.56 -23.14
C TYR A 165 1.64 13.91 -22.68
N ALA A 166 1.32 13.52 -21.44
CA ALA A 166 -0.05 13.57 -20.96
C ALA A 166 -0.47 14.92 -20.37
N CYS A 167 0.47 15.78 -19.99
CA CYS A 167 0.15 17.04 -19.35
C CYS A 167 -0.25 18.10 -20.38
N GLY A 168 -1.36 18.79 -20.12
CA GLY A 168 -1.89 19.86 -20.99
C GLY A 168 -1.17 21.19 -20.85
N ILE A 169 -1.68 22.21 -21.55
CA ILE A 169 -1.15 23.58 -21.49
C ILE A 169 -1.39 24.16 -20.09
N ASN A 170 -0.48 25.02 -19.63
CA ASN A 170 -0.51 25.63 -18.29
C ASN A 170 -0.48 24.61 -17.15
N SER A 171 0.24 23.51 -17.35
CA SER A 171 0.46 22.48 -16.35
C SER A 171 1.95 22.18 -16.16
N VAL A 172 2.29 21.67 -14.99
CA VAL A 172 3.62 21.20 -14.60
C VAL A 172 3.60 19.69 -14.44
N CYS A 173 4.72 19.06 -14.82
CA CYS A 173 4.95 17.65 -14.58
C CYS A 173 5.69 17.48 -13.26
N ASN A 174 5.21 16.56 -12.42
CA ASN A 174 5.82 16.20 -11.15
C ASN A 174 6.18 14.72 -11.16
N VAL A 175 7.41 14.39 -10.80
CA VAL A 175 7.83 13.00 -10.61
C VAL A 175 7.03 12.39 -9.45
N SER A 176 6.57 11.15 -9.62
CA SER A 176 5.81 10.44 -8.58
C SER A 176 6.61 10.32 -7.28
N LYS A 177 5.94 10.48 -6.14
CA LYS A 177 6.57 10.36 -4.81
C LYS A 177 7.18 8.99 -4.54
N ASN A 178 6.59 7.95 -5.13
CA ASN A 178 7.07 6.57 -5.08
C ASN A 178 8.18 6.29 -6.11
N GLY A 179 8.58 7.28 -6.91
CA GLY A 179 9.63 7.16 -7.92
C GLY A 179 9.19 6.45 -9.21
N LEU A 180 7.93 6.05 -9.31
CA LEU A 180 7.38 5.35 -10.47
C LEU A 180 6.44 6.27 -11.25
N GLY A 181 6.86 6.70 -12.43
CA GLY A 181 6.05 7.55 -13.31
C GLY A 181 5.97 9.01 -12.88
N TYR A 182 5.00 9.74 -13.42
CA TYR A 182 4.78 11.17 -13.15
C TYR A 182 3.29 11.51 -13.04
N SER A 183 3.00 12.67 -12.46
CA SER A 183 1.66 13.27 -12.46
C SER A 183 1.72 14.69 -13.04
N CYS A 184 0.57 15.19 -13.47
CA CYS A 184 0.40 16.54 -13.99
C CYS A 184 -0.39 17.36 -12.96
N ASN A 185 0.08 18.56 -12.66
CA ASN A 185 -0.64 19.54 -11.84
C ASN A 185 -0.79 20.83 -12.65
N CYS A 186 -1.86 21.59 -12.45
CA CYS A 186 -1.92 22.93 -13.05
C CYS A 186 -0.79 23.81 -12.49
N SER A 187 -0.22 24.66 -13.36
CA SER A 187 0.76 25.66 -12.96
C SER A 187 0.16 26.63 -11.95
N GLN A 188 1.01 27.31 -11.18
CA GLN A 188 0.56 28.30 -10.21
C GLN A 188 -0.35 29.35 -10.87
N GLY A 189 -1.53 29.58 -10.27
CA GLY A 189 -2.56 30.49 -10.81
C GLY A 189 -3.56 29.86 -11.78
N TYR A 190 -3.36 28.59 -12.16
CA TYR A 190 -4.28 27.84 -13.02
C TYR A 190 -4.98 26.73 -12.24
N HIS A 191 -6.24 26.46 -12.60
CA HIS A 191 -7.07 25.44 -11.97
C HIS A 191 -7.83 24.64 -13.02
N GLY A 192 -8.18 23.40 -12.68
CA GLY A 192 -8.94 22.49 -13.55
C GLY A 192 -8.27 21.14 -13.69
N ASN A 193 -8.43 20.50 -14.84
CA ASN A 193 -7.90 19.16 -15.09
C ASN A 193 -6.61 19.24 -15.92
N PRO A 194 -5.42 18.98 -15.34
CA PRO A 194 -4.14 19.11 -16.02
C PRO A 194 -3.86 18.04 -17.09
N TYR A 195 -4.73 17.04 -17.24
CA TYR A 195 -4.61 15.97 -18.25
C TYR A 195 -5.38 16.27 -19.54
N LEU A 196 -6.07 17.42 -19.60
CA LEU A 196 -6.73 17.90 -20.81
C LEU A 196 -5.89 19.04 -21.41
N GLN A 197 -5.76 19.05 -22.74
CA GLN A 197 -4.92 20.03 -23.46
C GLN A 197 -5.17 21.49 -23.07
N ASN A 198 -6.43 21.89 -22.83
CA ASN A 198 -6.81 23.22 -22.34
C ASN A 198 -7.58 23.15 -21.01
N GLY A 199 -7.26 22.16 -20.17
CA GLY A 199 -8.01 21.91 -18.93
C GLY A 199 -7.59 22.77 -17.74
N CYS A 200 -6.38 23.33 -17.75
CA CYS A 200 -5.91 24.29 -16.75
C CYS A 200 -6.23 25.71 -17.21
N GLN A 201 -7.15 26.36 -16.51
CA GLN A 201 -7.65 27.70 -16.83
C GLN A 201 -7.37 28.65 -15.66
N GLU A 202 -7.07 29.92 -15.96
CA GLU A 202 -6.95 30.95 -14.92
C GLU A 202 -8.31 31.13 -14.26
N LYS A 203 -8.43 30.71 -13.00
CA LYS A 203 -9.62 31.00 -12.19
C LYS A 203 -9.29 32.05 -11.16
N ARG A 204 -10.15 33.08 -11.07
CA ARG A 204 -10.26 33.96 -9.91
C ARG A 204 -10.81 33.12 -8.75
N VAL A 205 -9.91 32.69 -7.87
CA VAL A 205 -10.07 32.09 -6.53
C VAL A 205 -11.45 31.49 -6.20
N SER A 206 -11.51 30.16 -6.06
CA SER A 206 -12.50 29.49 -5.20
C SER A 206 -11.96 28.16 -4.63
N SER A 207 -11.78 28.16 -3.31
CA SER A 207 -11.52 27.08 -2.32
C SER A 207 -10.88 25.75 -2.76
N GLU A 208 -9.60 25.58 -2.41
CA GLU A 208 -8.75 24.39 -2.64
C GLU A 208 -9.10 23.14 -1.81
N THR A 209 -9.92 23.29 -0.76
CA THR A 209 -10.09 22.26 0.28
C THR A 209 -10.91 21.04 -0.17
N GLU A 210 -11.97 21.24 -0.96
CA GLU A 210 -12.88 20.14 -1.38
C GLU A 210 -12.29 19.22 -2.46
N ALA A 211 -11.31 19.70 -3.25
CA ALA A 211 -10.68 18.91 -4.31
C ALA A 211 -9.69 17.86 -3.74
N ASN A 212 -8.99 18.20 -2.66
CA ASN A 212 -8.02 17.31 -2.02
C ASN A 212 -8.69 16.13 -1.31
N GLU A 213 -9.84 16.33 -0.67
CA GLU A 213 -10.61 15.25 -0.01
C GLU A 213 -11.17 14.24 -1.02
N ARG A 214 -11.67 14.70 -2.18
CA ARG A 214 -12.16 13.82 -3.26
C ARG A 214 -11.03 12.99 -3.89
N GLN A 215 -9.83 13.55 -4.04
CA GLN A 215 -8.66 12.79 -4.49
C GLN A 215 -8.21 11.75 -3.45
N ARG A 216 -8.29 12.05 -2.16
CA ARG A 216 -7.96 11.09 -1.09
C ARG A 216 -8.96 9.92 -1.07
N ALA A 217 -10.25 10.19 -1.26
CA ALA A 217 -11.29 9.16 -1.35
C ALA A 217 -11.13 8.20 -2.55
N GLN A 218 -10.55 8.66 -3.67
CA GLN A 218 -10.28 7.81 -4.85
C GLN A 218 -9.00 6.95 -4.72
N ARG A 219 -8.08 7.31 -3.81
CA ARG A 219 -6.80 6.59 -3.57
C ARG A 219 -6.92 5.44 -2.58
N ASN A 220 -7.97 5.46 -1.76
CA ASN A 220 -8.22 4.41 -0.78
C ASN A 220 -8.81 3.19 -1.47
N LYS A 221 -8.04 2.11 -1.51
CA LYS A 221 -8.47 0.77 -1.91
C LYS A 221 -8.51 -0.13 -0.67
N ARG A 222 -8.99 -1.37 -0.82
CA ARG A 222 -9.08 -2.35 0.26
C ARG A 222 -8.10 -3.48 0.00
N GLY A 223 -6.99 -3.53 0.73
CA GLY A 223 -6.10 -4.69 0.81
C GLY A 223 -6.68 -5.79 1.71
N VAL A 224 -5.86 -6.81 1.99
CA VAL A 224 -6.24 -8.00 2.77
C VAL A 224 -5.26 -8.20 3.92
N ALA A 225 -5.78 -8.62 5.07
CA ALA A 225 -4.99 -9.09 6.19
C ALA A 225 -4.94 -10.61 6.24
N TYR A 226 -3.72 -11.13 6.17
CA TYR A 226 -3.45 -12.55 6.09
C TYR A 226 -3.33 -13.14 7.49
N ARG A 227 -3.80 -14.38 7.63
CA ARG A 227 -3.85 -15.10 8.90
C ARG A 227 -3.08 -16.40 8.81
N LEU A 228 -2.09 -16.57 9.68
CA LEU A 228 -1.43 -17.85 9.92
C LEU A 228 -2.07 -18.52 11.13
N THR A 229 -2.46 -19.79 10.98
CA THR A 229 -2.94 -20.63 12.08
C THR A 229 -1.91 -21.71 12.40
N ARG A 230 -1.99 -22.31 13.59
CA ARG A 230 -1.12 -23.42 14.03
C ARG A 230 -1.01 -24.62 13.08
N LYS A 231 -2.03 -24.86 12.22
CA LYS A 231 -2.04 -25.94 11.21
C LYS A 231 -1.87 -25.43 9.77
N GLY A 232 -1.70 -24.11 9.61
CA GLY A 232 -1.60 -23.47 8.31
C GLY A 232 -0.22 -23.67 7.70
N ASN A 233 -0.18 -23.89 6.39
CA ASN A 233 1.05 -23.75 5.62
C ASN A 233 1.34 -22.26 5.36
N MET A 234 2.61 -21.97 5.05
CA MET A 234 3.10 -20.68 4.56
C MET A 234 2.12 -20.10 3.52
N THR A 235 1.60 -18.90 3.78
CA THR A 235 0.63 -18.25 2.90
C THR A 235 1.34 -17.15 2.14
N THR A 236 1.80 -17.46 0.92
CA THR A 236 2.35 -16.46 -0.02
C THR A 236 1.22 -15.94 -0.89
N ILE A 237 0.92 -14.64 -0.81
CA ILE A 237 -0.08 -14.02 -1.68
C ILE A 237 0.52 -12.78 -2.33
N VAL A 238 0.47 -12.78 -3.67
CA VAL A 238 0.91 -11.69 -4.52
C VAL A 238 -0.22 -10.68 -4.64
N ILE A 239 -0.03 -9.47 -4.11
CA ILE A 239 -0.96 -8.36 -4.35
C ILE A 239 -0.37 -7.48 -5.45
N ASN A 240 -1.06 -7.38 -6.58
CA ASN A 240 -0.73 -6.40 -7.61
C ASN A 240 -1.56 -5.13 -7.42
N ALA A 241 -0.93 -3.96 -7.55
CA ALA A 241 -1.67 -2.69 -7.55
C ALA A 241 -2.75 -2.61 -8.65
N LYS A 242 -2.62 -3.42 -9.71
CA LYS A 242 -3.62 -3.59 -10.79
C LYS A 242 -4.88 -4.34 -10.38
N ASP A 243 -4.80 -5.14 -9.32
CA ASP A 243 -5.92 -5.96 -8.86
C ASP A 243 -6.94 -5.12 -8.06
N PHE A 244 -6.62 -3.84 -7.80
CA PHE A 244 -7.55 -2.88 -7.24
C PHE A 244 -8.28 -2.14 -8.38
N PRO A 245 -9.63 -2.23 -8.47
CA PRO A 245 -10.43 -1.60 -9.52
C PRO A 245 -10.37 -0.08 -9.47
#